data_AF-A0A2I0D157-F1
#
_entry.id   AF-A0A2I0D157-F1
#
_cell.length_a   1.000
_cell.length_b   1.000
_cell.length_c   1.000
_cell.angle_alpha   90.00
_cell.angle_beta   90.00
_cell.angle_gamma   90.00
#
_symmetry.space_group_name_H-M   'P 1'
#
loop_
_entity.id
_entity.type
_entity.pdbx_description
1 polymer ?
#
loop_
_entity_poly.entity_id
_entity_poly.type
_entity_poly.pdbx_seq_one_letter_code
_entity_poly.pdbx_strand_id
1 'polypeptide(L)'
;YYTEGISENIAMVYRYDTYKNLVAPNGTVMQTEYQWSTEEYIANKVVNGWMNSEGHRNNILDYHFQQEGIGVAFASDNAIFITENFC
;
A
#
# COMPACT_ATOMS: atom_id res chain seq x y z
N TYR A 1 4.69 -9.87 -31.36
CA TYR A 1 3.49 -10.33 -30.63
C TYR A 1 3.26 -9.31 -29.54
N TYR A 2 2.20 -8.51 -29.64
CA TYR A 2 1.79 -7.59 -28.59
C TYR A 2 0.59 -8.26 -27.91
N THR A 3 0.79 -8.81 -26.72
CA THR A 3 -0.32 -9.19 -25.86
C THR A 3 -0.75 -7.92 -25.16
N GLU A 4 -1.85 -7.31 -25.58
CA GLU A 4 -2.55 -6.29 -24.80
C GLU A 4 -3.23 -6.99 -23.60
N GLY A 5 -2.42 -7.53 -22.70
CA GLY A 5 -2.87 -7.89 -21.37
C GLY A 5 -2.85 -6.63 -20.53
N ILE A 6 -3.86 -6.43 -19.69
CA ILE A 6 -3.77 -5.48 -18.58
C ILE A 6 -3.59 -6.34 -17.33
N SER A 7 -2.58 -6.06 -16.53
CA SER A 7 -2.42 -6.67 -15.21
C SER A 7 -2.42 -5.61 -14.13
N GLU A 8 -2.85 -5.98 -12.92
CA GLU A 8 -2.99 -5.06 -11.79
C GLU A 8 -2.46 -5.69 -10.49
N ASN A 9 -1.77 -4.86 -9.70
CA ASN A 9 -1.49 -5.11 -8.28
C ASN A 9 -2.22 -4.09 -7.43
N ILE A 10 -2.78 -4.53 -6.29
CA ILE A 10 -3.45 -3.65 -5.32
C ILE A 10 -2.88 -3.82 -3.92
N ALA A 11 -2.80 -2.74 -3.17
CA ALA A 11 -2.35 -2.73 -1.78
C ALA A 11 -3.18 -1.75 -0.94
N MET A 12 -3.28 -2.08 0.35
CA MET A 12 -3.81 -1.18 1.38
C MET A 12 -2.84 -1.14 2.55
N VAL A 13 -2.43 0.06 2.95
CA VAL A 13 -1.58 0.32 4.12
C VAL A 13 -2.13 1.50 4.90
N TYR A 14 -1.53 1.83 6.05
CA TYR A 14 -1.88 3.04 6.81
C TYR A 14 -0.75 4.05 6.72
N ARG A 15 -1.08 5.34 6.85
CA ARG A 15 -0.10 6.45 6.92
C ARG A 15 0.83 6.38 8.14
N TYR A 16 0.53 5.52 9.11
CA TYR A 16 1.29 5.31 10.32
C TYR A 16 1.74 3.84 10.41
N ASP A 17 2.86 3.60 11.08
CA ASP A 17 3.33 2.24 11.32
C ASP A 17 2.78 1.67 12.63
N THR A 18 2.74 2.51 13.66
CA THR A 18 2.16 2.16 14.96
C THR A 18 1.33 3.31 15.52
N TYR A 19 0.44 3.01 16.45
CA TYR A 19 -0.32 3.99 17.21
C TYR A 19 -0.44 3.56 18.67
N LYS A 20 -0.67 4.52 19.55
CA LYS A 20 -0.93 4.30 20.97
C LYS A 20 -2.19 5.03 21.38
N ASN A 21 -3.03 4.35 22.15
CA ASN A 21 -4.22 4.97 22.74
C ASN A 21 -3.91 5.38 24.18
N LEU A 22 -4.15 6.64 24.51
CA LEU A 22 -4.23 7.11 25.88
C LEU A 22 -5.63 6.81 26.39
N VAL A 23 -5.73 5.94 27.40
CA VAL A 23 -7.00 5.42 27.90
C VAL A 23 -7.19 5.86 29.35
N ALA A 24 -8.35 6.43 29.66
CA ALA A 24 -8.75 6.78 31.02
C ALA A 24 -8.96 5.51 31.87
N PRO A 25 -8.93 5.60 33.21
CA PRO A 25 -9.15 4.45 34.09
C PRO A 25 -10.49 3.73 33.87
N ASN A 26 -11.48 4.41 33.30
CA ASN A 26 -12.78 3.84 32.95
C ASN A 26 -12.82 3.15 31.57
N GLY A 27 -11.69 3.03 30.88
CA GLY A 27 -11.59 2.41 29.55
C GLY A 27 -11.86 3.34 28.36
N THR A 28 -12.17 4.62 28.59
CA THR A 28 -12.43 5.58 27.50
C THR A 28 -11.12 5.98 26.82
N VAL A 29 -11.03 5.85 25.49
CA VAL A 29 -9.90 6.39 24.70
C VAL A 29 -10.02 7.91 24.69
N MET A 30 -9.03 8.59 25.27
CA MET A 30 -8.98 10.05 25.35
C MET A 30 -8.21 10.67 24.17
N GLN A 31 -7.19 9.97 23.69
CA GLN A 31 -6.34 10.43 22.60
C GLN A 31 -5.70 9.24 21.90
N THR A 32 -5.47 9.37 20.59
CA THR A 32 -4.64 8.43 19.83
C THR A 32 -3.41 9.18 19.32
N GLU A 33 -2.24 8.65 19.63
CA GLU A 33 -0.95 9.13 19.12
C GLU A 33 -0.46 8.22 18.01
N TYR A 34 -0.07 8.80 16.88
CA TYR A 34 0.39 8.07 15.70
C TYR A 34 1.89 8.26 15.49
N GLN A 35 2.59 7.16 15.17
CA GLN A 35 3.93 7.21 14.61
C GLN A 35 3.80 7.22 13.08
N TRP A 36 3.80 8.42 12.50
CA TRP A 36 3.67 8.62 11.06
C TRP A 36 4.84 8.02 10.29
N SER A 37 4.51 7.33 9.19
CA SER A 37 5.48 6.77 8.26
C SER A 37 5.90 7.80 7.21
N THR A 38 7.12 7.68 6.70
CA THR A 38 7.56 8.43 5.52
C THR A 38 6.95 7.82 4.26
N GLU A 39 6.88 8.61 3.19
CA GLU A 39 6.45 8.15 1.86
C GLU A 39 7.34 6.99 1.37
N GLU A 40 8.67 7.11 1.54
CA GLU A 40 9.64 6.07 1.19
C GLU A 40 9.40 4.75 1.95
N TYR A 41 9.11 4.82 3.24
CA TYR A 41 8.81 3.63 4.04
C TYR A 41 7.51 2.95 3.54
N ILE A 42 6.49 3.74 3.23
CA ILE A 42 5.22 3.25 2.69
C ILE A 42 5.46 2.58 1.32
N ALA A 43 6.18 3.23 0.42
CA ALA A 43 6.50 2.69 -0.91
C ALA A 43 7.24 1.35 -0.80
N ASN A 44 8.30 1.28 0.03
CA ASN A 44 9.03 0.04 0.29
C ASN A 44 8.12 -1.05 0.85
N LYS A 45 7.23 -0.71 1.80
CA LYS A 45 6.30 -1.68 2.40
C LYS A 45 5.34 -2.26 1.36
N VAL A 46 4.81 -1.42 0.46
CA VAL A 46 3.90 -1.82 -0.61
C VAL A 46 4.61 -2.71 -1.64
N VAL A 47 5.72 -2.25 -2.21
CA VAL A 47 6.44 -3.00 -3.26
C VAL A 47 6.98 -4.33 -2.72
N ASN A 48 7.54 -4.34 -1.50
CA ASN A 48 7.95 -5.61 -0.87
C ASN A 48 6.75 -6.54 -0.63
N GLY A 49 5.59 -5.99 -0.27
CA GLY A 49 4.36 -6.76 -0.14
C GLY A 49 3.95 -7.43 -1.45
N TRP A 50 3.98 -6.71 -2.56
CA TRP A 50 3.73 -7.27 -3.89
C TRP A 50 4.78 -8.30 -4.29
N MET A 51 6.07 -8.01 -4.13
CA MET A 51 7.15 -8.95 -4.45
C MET A 51 7.09 -10.25 -3.64
N ASN A 52 6.56 -10.21 -2.41
CA ASN A 52 6.38 -11.41 -1.59
C ASN A 52 5.12 -12.23 -1.94
N SER A 53 4.21 -11.70 -2.75
CA SER A 53 3.05 -12.42 -3.30
C SER A 53 3.40 -12.98 -4.68
N GLU A 54 3.20 -14.27 -4.92
CA GLU A 54 3.53 -14.88 -6.20
C GLU A 54 2.79 -14.24 -7.38
N GLY A 55 1.48 -14.03 -7.26
CA GLY A 55 0.70 -13.41 -8.33
C GLY A 55 1.16 -11.99 -8.65
N HIS A 56 1.33 -11.16 -7.63
CA HIS A 56 1.75 -9.76 -7.84
C HIS A 56 3.19 -9.66 -8.37
N ARG A 57 4.09 -10.50 -7.85
CA ARG A 57 5.47 -10.58 -8.34
C ARG A 57 5.51 -11.02 -9.80
N ASN A 58 4.67 -11.96 -10.22
CA ASN A 58 4.60 -12.38 -11.62
C ASN A 58 4.17 -11.23 -12.53
N ASN A 59 3.27 -10.36 -12.08
CA ASN A 59 2.89 -9.15 -12.82
C ASN A 59 4.08 -8.18 -12.98
N ILE A 60 4.80 -7.90 -11.88
CA ILE A 60 5.96 -6.98 -11.88
C ILE A 60 7.11 -7.50 -12.75
N LEU A 61 7.35 -8.81 -12.73
CA LEU A 61 8.48 -9.43 -13.43
C LEU A 61 8.16 -9.86 -14.88
N ASP A 62 6.94 -9.62 -15.37
CA ASP A 62 6.57 -9.95 -16.74
C ASP A 62 7.18 -8.93 -17.71
N TYR A 63 8.16 -9.37 -18.49
CA TYR A 63 8.87 -8.53 -19.46
C TYR A 63 7.99 -8.05 -20.64
N HIS A 64 6.78 -8.60 -20.80
CA HIS A 64 5.85 -8.13 -21.83
C HIS A 64 5.28 -6.75 -21.52
N PHE A 65 5.14 -6.40 -20.23
CA PHE A 65 4.74 -5.07 -19.82
C PHE A 65 5.94 -4.12 -19.90
N GLN A 66 5.75 -2.99 -20.58
CA GLN A 66 6.79 -1.99 -20.77
C GLN A 66 6.43 -0.65 -20.15
N GLN A 67 5.19 -0.53 -19.68
CA GLN A 67 4.64 0.66 -19.07
C GLN A 67 3.84 0.27 -17.83
N GLU A 68 3.86 1.16 -16.85
CA GLU A 68 3.01 1.04 -15.67
C GLU A 68 2.40 2.40 -15.29
N GLY A 69 1.30 2.34 -14.56
CA GLY A 69 0.66 3.49 -13.92
C GLY A 69 0.39 3.21 -12.46
N ILE A 70 0.84 4.12 -11.59
CA ILE A 70 0.61 4.05 -10.14
C ILE A 70 -0.51 5.01 -9.75
N GLY A 71 -1.50 4.50 -9.01
CA GLY A 71 -2.57 5.29 -8.39
C GLY A 71 -2.49 5.21 -6.86
N VAL A 72 -2.65 6.36 -6.19
CA VAL A 72 -2.67 6.44 -4.72
C VAL A 72 -3.89 7.23 -4.26
N ALA A 73 -4.66 6.66 -3.33
CA ALA A 73 -5.81 7.32 -2.72
C ALA A 73 -5.74 7.27 -1.19
N PHE A 74 -6.06 8.39 -0.54
CA PHE A 74 -6.07 8.50 0.92
C PHE A 74 -7.51 8.50 1.44
N ALA A 75 -7.78 7.65 2.42
CA ALA A 75 -9.05 7.66 3.14
C ALA A 75 -8.98 8.50 4.43
N SER A 76 -10.15 8.88 4.93
CA SER A 76 -10.29 9.71 6.13
C SER A 76 -9.78 9.04 7.41
N ASP A 77 -9.70 7.72 7.43
CA ASP A 77 -9.21 6.90 8.54
C ASP A 77 -7.69 6.64 8.48
N ASN A 78 -6.97 7.36 7.61
CA ASN A 78 -5.55 7.21 7.34
C ASN A 78 -5.15 5.94 6.59
N ALA A 79 -6.11 5.16 6.06
CA ALA A 79 -5.78 4.14 5.08
C ALA A 79 -5.29 4.80 3.78
N ILE A 80 -4.36 4.12 3.10
CA ILE A 80 -3.84 4.45 1.79
C ILE A 80 -4.11 3.25 0.90
N PHE A 81 -4.79 3.47 -0.21
CA PHE A 81 -5.01 2.48 -1.26
C PHE A 81 -4.05 2.78 -2.41
N ILE A 82 -3.34 1.75 -2.87
CA ILE A 82 -2.37 1.85 -3.96
C ILE A 82 -2.73 0.82 -5.02
N THR A 83 -2.70 1.22 -6.28
CA THR A 83 -2.77 0.34 -7.45
C THR A 83 -1.57 0.55 -8.36
N GLU A 84 -1.15 -0.51 -9.04
CA GLU A 84 -0.13 -0.55 -10.07
C GLU A 84 -0.68 -1.33 -11.25
N ASN A 85 -0.95 -0.62 -12.36
CA ASN A 85 -1.48 -1.19 -13.59
C ASN A 85 -0.37 -1.30 -14.63
N PHE A 86 -0.29 -2.44 -15.31
CA PHE A 86 0.73 -2.74 -16.32
C PHE A 86 0.14 -2.83 -17.74
N CYS A 87 0.88 -2.34 -18.74
CA CYS A 87 0.54 -2.45 -20.17
C CYS A 87 1.75 -2.52 -21.11
#